data_AF-A0AAJ6VV75-F1
#
_entry.id   AF-A0AAJ6VV75-F1
#
_cell.length_a   1.000
_cell.length_b   1.000
_cell.length_c   1.000
_cell.angle_alpha   90.00
_cell.angle_beta   90.00
_cell.angle_gamma   90.00
#
_symmetry.space_group_name_H-M   'P 1'
#
loop_
_entity.id
_entity.type
_entity.pdbx_description
1 polymer ?
#
loop_
_entity_poly.entity_id
_entity_poly.type
_entity_poly.pdbx_seq_one_letter_code
_entity_poly.pdbx_strand_id
1 'polypeptide(L)'
;MTQSWFYKRLGNGLGTKILRTWLVYSPTKGAAYCFCCLLFARADGHNSALTSSQGFTKWKNIERMDAHENAPSHRACFADWKELERNLRTNSAIDIEVQSVYATEKQKWRYVLSRISHCIKFLATQNLPLRGHRENQCEDVGNIGNFLGLMKLVANFDPIIKDHMTRVSGKSGLDVLSGV
;
A
#
# COMPACT_ATOMS: atom_id res chain seq x y z
N MET A 1 33.06 19.52 -3.04
CA MET A 1 32.67 18.27 -3.73
C MET A 1 32.71 18.53 -5.22
N THR A 2 33.56 17.84 -5.99
CA THR A 2 33.61 18.02 -7.45
C THR A 2 32.63 17.08 -8.13
N GLN A 3 31.94 17.55 -9.18
CA GLN A 3 30.95 16.76 -9.92
C GLN A 3 31.49 15.40 -10.37
N SER A 4 32.80 15.27 -10.60
CA SER A 4 33.49 14.03 -10.99
C SER A 4 33.23 12.82 -10.08
N TRP A 5 32.88 13.02 -8.80
CA TRP A 5 32.58 11.92 -7.87
C TRP A 5 31.32 11.15 -8.24
N PHE A 6 30.32 11.83 -8.78
CA PHE A 6 29.07 11.21 -9.20
C PHE A 6 29.18 10.48 -10.53
N TYR A 7 30.34 10.53 -11.21
CA TYR A 7 30.51 9.90 -12.52
C TYR A 7 31.66 8.88 -12.53
N LYS A 8 31.40 7.73 -13.13
CA LYS A 8 32.42 6.74 -13.49
C LYS A 8 32.86 6.97 -14.93
N ARG A 9 34.17 6.99 -15.21
CA ARG A 9 34.70 6.98 -16.57
C ARG A 9 34.87 5.54 -17.03
N LEU A 10 34.36 5.21 -18.21
CA LEU A 10 34.62 3.91 -18.83
C LEU A 10 35.98 3.92 -19.53
N GLY A 11 36.74 2.82 -19.40
CA GLY A 11 38.03 2.63 -20.04
C GLY A 11 37.97 2.32 -21.55
N ASN A 12 36.82 2.51 -22.18
CA ASN A 12 36.54 2.16 -23.58
C ASN A 12 37.12 3.15 -24.61
N GLY A 13 38.08 4.01 -24.22
CA GLY A 13 38.71 4.99 -25.11
C GLY A 13 37.84 6.17 -25.56
N LEU A 14 36.51 6.10 -25.41
CA LEU A 14 35.56 7.17 -25.81
C LEU A 14 35.32 8.24 -24.73
N GLY A 15 35.90 8.08 -23.52
CA GLY A 15 35.73 9.05 -22.44
C GLY A 15 34.29 9.16 -21.90
N THR A 16 33.43 8.17 -22.15
CA THR A 16 32.04 8.19 -21.69
C THR A 16 31.97 8.14 -20.17
N LYS A 17 31.11 9.00 -19.61
CA LYS A 17 30.88 9.13 -18.17
C LYS A 17 29.49 8.59 -17.83
N ILE A 18 29.42 7.65 -16.89
CA ILE A 18 28.16 7.11 -16.38
C ILE A 18 27.90 7.68 -15.00
N LEU A 19 26.68 8.14 -14.75
CA LEU A 19 26.24 8.63 -13.45
C LEU A 19 26.08 7.48 -12.45
N ARG A 20 26.65 7.62 -11.26
CA ARG A 20 26.44 6.74 -10.10
C ARG A 20 25.09 7.07 -9.46
N THR A 21 24.03 6.49 -9.99
CA THR A 21 22.65 6.69 -9.50
C THR A 21 22.44 6.23 -8.06
N TRP A 22 23.31 5.38 -7.54
CA TRP A 22 23.27 4.89 -6.15
C TRP A 22 23.94 5.83 -5.13
N LEU A 23 24.71 6.83 -5.57
CA LEU A 23 25.47 7.71 -4.67
C LEU A 23 24.66 8.97 -4.34
N VAL A 24 24.39 9.19 -3.06
CA VAL A 24 23.61 10.33 -2.56
C VAL A 24 24.45 11.17 -1.60
N TYR A 25 24.31 12.48 -1.64
CA TYR A 25 25.00 13.41 -0.75
C TYR A 25 24.03 14.09 0.20
N SER A 26 24.41 14.19 1.47
CA SER A 26 23.70 14.99 2.47
C SER A 26 24.45 16.31 2.73
N PRO A 27 23.90 17.46 2.32
CA PRO A 27 24.51 18.76 2.60
C PRO A 27 24.62 19.07 4.10
N THR A 28 23.65 18.64 4.89
CA THR A 28 23.61 18.91 6.34
C THR A 28 24.69 18.15 7.11
N LYS A 29 25.01 16.92 6.67
CA LYS A 29 26.08 16.11 7.28
C LYS A 29 27.43 16.25 6.59
N GLY A 30 27.47 16.88 5.42
CA GLY A 30 28.68 16.97 4.61
C GLY A 30 29.25 15.60 4.24
N ALA A 31 28.39 14.60 3.99
CA ALA A 31 28.75 13.20 3.82
C ALA A 31 27.99 12.52 2.68
N ALA A 32 28.61 11.51 2.06
CA ALA A 32 28.00 10.69 1.01
C ALA A 32 27.55 9.34 1.54
N TYR A 33 26.51 8.82 0.90
CA TYR A 33 25.84 7.59 1.24
C TYR A 33 25.60 6.76 -0.02
N CYS A 34 25.61 5.45 0.14
CA CYS A 34 25.15 4.53 -0.89
C CYS A 34 23.69 4.18 -0.61
N PHE A 35 22.78 4.66 -1.47
CA PHE A 35 21.34 4.52 -1.27
C PHE A 35 20.89 3.06 -1.25
N CYS A 36 21.32 2.26 -2.23
CA CYS A 36 20.94 0.86 -2.29
C CYS A 36 21.49 0.07 -1.10
N CYS A 37 22.76 0.27 -0.73
CA CYS A 37 23.32 -0.44 0.41
C CYS A 37 22.75 0.03 1.76
N LEU A 38 22.27 1.27 1.87
CA LEU A 38 21.62 1.74 3.10
C LEU A 38 20.27 1.04 3.34
N LEU A 39 19.55 0.70 2.28
CA LEU A 39 18.19 0.14 2.36
C LEU A 39 18.15 -1.40 2.29
N PHE A 40 19.06 -2.00 1.51
CA PHE A 40 19.01 -3.44 1.18
C PHE A 40 20.18 -4.24 1.76
N ALA A 41 21.06 -3.63 2.56
CA ALA A 41 22.12 -4.39 3.22
C ALA A 41 21.53 -5.41 4.21
N ARG A 42 22.00 -6.65 4.11
CA ARG A 42 21.68 -7.72 5.05
C ARG A 42 22.52 -7.57 6.32
N ALA A 43 22.06 -8.10 7.45
CA ALA A 43 22.71 -7.94 8.78
C ALA A 43 24.17 -8.44 8.83
N ASP A 44 24.52 -9.31 7.89
CA ASP A 44 25.78 -9.98 7.63
C ASP A 44 26.66 -9.25 6.59
N GLY A 45 26.18 -8.14 6.03
CA GLY A 45 26.78 -7.43 4.90
C GLY A 45 27.67 -6.24 5.27
N HIS A 46 28.99 -6.47 5.23
CA HIS A 46 30.07 -5.48 5.02
C HIS A 46 29.80 -4.00 5.40
N ASN A 47 30.32 -3.60 6.56
CA ASN A 47 30.34 -2.20 7.03
C ASN A 47 31.15 -1.29 6.10
N SER A 48 30.48 -0.65 5.14
CA SER A 48 31.06 0.45 4.36
C SER A 48 30.84 1.77 5.09
N ALA A 49 31.82 2.68 5.01
CA ALA A 49 31.61 4.05 5.48
C ALA A 49 30.45 4.76 4.74
N LEU A 50 30.07 4.28 3.55
CA LEU A 50 28.91 4.75 2.78
C LEU A 50 27.55 4.27 3.31
N THR A 51 27.53 3.28 4.22
CA THR A 51 26.32 2.77 4.89
C THR A 51 26.28 3.10 6.38
N SER A 52 27.35 3.71 6.92
CA SER A 52 27.41 4.17 8.30
C SER A 52 26.51 5.39 8.53
N SER A 53 25.99 5.55 9.75
CA SER A 53 25.19 6.71 10.19
C SER A 53 25.91 8.05 10.01
N GLN A 54 27.25 8.04 10.09
CA GLN A 54 28.12 9.21 9.89
C GLN A 54 28.38 9.51 8.41
N GLY A 55 28.17 8.53 7.52
CA GLY A 55 28.42 8.64 6.09
C GLY A 55 29.91 8.75 5.72
N PHE A 56 30.17 8.78 4.42
CA PHE A 56 31.53 8.87 3.89
C PHE A 56 31.95 10.31 3.69
N THR A 57 33.03 10.72 4.37
CA THR A 57 33.60 12.08 4.33
C THR A 57 35.03 12.13 3.79
N LYS A 58 35.65 10.98 3.49
CA LYS A 58 37.06 10.90 3.02
C LYS A 58 37.15 11.05 1.50
N TRP A 59 36.80 12.24 1.03
CA TRP A 59 36.69 12.64 -0.39
C TRP A 59 37.97 12.66 -1.22
N LYS A 60 39.12 12.21 -0.70
CA LYS A 60 40.37 12.16 -1.46
C LYS A 60 40.67 10.76 -2.02
N ASN A 61 39.93 9.74 -1.57
CA ASN A 61 40.21 8.35 -1.89
C ASN A 61 39.14 7.76 -2.82
N ILE A 62 39.15 8.16 -4.09
CA ILE A 62 38.16 7.70 -5.09
C ILE A 62 38.20 6.18 -5.31
N GLU A 63 39.37 5.57 -5.11
CA GLU A 63 39.58 4.11 -5.19
C GLU A 63 38.69 3.33 -4.21
N ARG A 64 38.39 3.90 -3.03
CA ARG A 64 37.48 3.27 -2.07
C ARG A 64 36.05 3.20 -2.60
N MET A 65 35.67 4.15 -3.44
CA MET A 65 34.36 4.16 -4.06
C MET A 65 34.27 3.11 -5.16
N ASP A 66 35.32 2.95 -5.96
CA ASP A 66 35.38 1.89 -6.97
C ASP A 66 35.43 0.50 -6.33
N ALA A 67 36.19 0.34 -5.23
CA ALA A 67 36.20 -0.89 -4.45
C ALA A 67 34.80 -1.22 -3.87
N HIS A 68 34.09 -0.22 -3.34
CA HIS A 68 32.72 -0.41 -2.86
C HIS A 68 31.76 -0.78 -4.00
N GLU A 69 31.81 -0.06 -5.12
CA GLU A 69 30.96 -0.31 -6.30
C GLU A 69 31.16 -1.72 -6.87
N ASN A 70 32.40 -2.23 -6.80
CA ASN A 70 32.73 -3.57 -7.27
C ASN A 70 32.50 -4.67 -6.24
N ALA A 71 32.18 -4.34 -4.99
CA ALA A 71 31.92 -5.33 -3.95
C ALA A 71 30.66 -6.16 -4.28
N PRO A 72 30.67 -7.48 -4.07
CA PRO A 72 29.50 -8.34 -4.30
C PRO A 72 28.26 -7.88 -3.52
N SER A 73 28.45 -7.41 -2.30
CA SER A 73 27.38 -6.88 -1.44
C SER A 73 26.69 -5.66 -2.06
N HIS A 74 27.46 -4.73 -2.63
CA HIS A 74 26.90 -3.58 -3.32
C HIS A 74 26.09 -4.00 -4.55
N ARG A 75 26.63 -4.91 -5.36
CA ARG A 75 25.96 -5.40 -6.57
C ARG A 75 24.65 -6.10 -6.25
N ALA A 76 24.59 -6.91 -5.18
CA ALA A 76 23.36 -7.52 -4.71
C ALA A 76 22.34 -6.46 -4.28
N CYS A 77 22.72 -5.52 -3.41
CA CYS A 77 21.83 -4.43 -2.97
C CYS A 77 21.35 -3.57 -4.16
N PHE A 78 22.21 -3.32 -5.14
CA PHE A 78 21.87 -2.57 -6.34
C PHE A 78 20.89 -3.33 -7.22
N ALA A 79 21.06 -4.64 -7.38
CA ALA A 79 20.11 -5.50 -8.10
C ALA A 79 18.74 -5.50 -7.43
N ASP A 80 18.68 -5.71 -6.10
CA ASP A 80 17.44 -5.66 -5.32
C ASP A 80 16.73 -4.30 -5.46
N TRP A 81 17.50 -3.21 -5.40
CA TRP A 81 16.96 -1.87 -5.61
C TRP A 81 16.38 -1.69 -7.02
N LYS A 82 17.08 -2.14 -8.07
CA LYS A 82 16.59 -2.04 -9.45
C LYS A 82 15.39 -2.92 -9.70
N GLU A 83 15.32 -4.08 -9.07
CA GLU A 83 14.13 -4.93 -9.11
C GLU A 83 12.95 -4.23 -8.44
N LEU A 84 13.13 -3.65 -7.25
CA LEU A 84 12.07 -2.87 -6.60
C LEU A 84 11.64 -1.66 -7.45
N GLU A 85 12.58 -0.89 -8.00
CA GLU A 85 12.28 0.25 -8.87
C GLU A 85 11.44 -0.17 -10.08
N ARG A 86 11.79 -1.31 -10.70
CA ARG A 86 11.02 -1.88 -11.81
C ARG A 86 9.63 -2.31 -11.35
N ASN A 87 9.54 -3.07 -10.26
CA ASN A 87 8.29 -3.59 -9.72
C ASN A 87 7.33 -2.47 -9.31
N LEU A 88 7.83 -1.37 -8.77
CA LEU A 88 7.01 -0.18 -8.46
C LEU A 88 6.50 0.51 -9.73
N ARG A 89 7.31 0.60 -10.78
CA ARG A 89 6.91 1.21 -12.06
C ARG A 89 5.89 0.38 -12.83
N THR A 90 6.09 -0.93 -12.88
CA THR A 90 5.18 -1.86 -13.57
C THR A 90 4.01 -2.28 -12.71
N ASN A 91 3.92 -1.74 -11.48
CA ASN A 91 2.96 -2.13 -10.48
C ASN A 91 2.90 -3.67 -10.35
N SER A 92 4.05 -4.36 -10.36
CA SER A 92 4.18 -5.82 -10.42
C SER A 92 4.71 -6.47 -9.13
N ALA A 93 4.80 -5.71 -8.05
CA ALA A 93 5.22 -6.25 -6.76
C ALA A 93 4.17 -7.26 -6.22
N ILE A 94 4.60 -8.09 -5.26
CA ILE A 94 3.81 -9.13 -4.55
C ILE A 94 2.40 -8.63 -4.14
N ASP A 95 2.26 -7.33 -3.95
CA ASP A 95 1.03 -6.69 -3.51
C ASP A 95 -0.05 -6.48 -4.58
N ILE A 96 0.12 -6.78 -5.88
CA ILE A 96 -0.98 -6.49 -6.84
C ILE A 96 -2.27 -7.20 -6.46
N GLU A 97 -2.20 -8.51 -6.19
CA GLU A 97 -3.38 -9.31 -5.90
C GLU A 97 -4.04 -8.81 -4.61
N VAL A 98 -3.24 -8.62 -3.55
CA VAL A 98 -3.69 -8.06 -2.27
C VAL A 98 -4.30 -6.66 -2.44
N GLN A 99 -3.64 -5.78 -3.20
CA GLN A 99 -4.12 -4.41 -3.47
C GLN A 99 -5.40 -4.42 -4.31
N SER A 100 -5.51 -5.33 -5.28
CA SER A 100 -6.70 -5.46 -6.12
C SER A 100 -7.89 -5.99 -5.33
N VAL A 101 -7.69 -6.97 -4.44
CA VAL A 101 -8.70 -7.48 -3.53
C VAL A 101 -9.14 -6.36 -2.59
N TYR A 102 -8.20 -5.64 -1.99
CA TYR A 102 -8.48 -4.49 -1.13
C TYR A 102 -9.28 -3.39 -1.86
N ALA A 103 -8.88 -3.03 -3.08
CA ALA A 103 -9.57 -2.03 -3.88
C ALA A 103 -10.99 -2.47 -4.26
N THR A 104 -11.16 -3.75 -4.61
CA THR A 104 -12.46 -4.34 -4.94
C THR A 104 -13.40 -4.33 -3.75
N GLU A 105 -12.91 -4.74 -2.58
CA GLU A 105 -13.71 -4.74 -1.34
C GLU A 105 -14.07 -3.31 -0.91
N LYS A 106 -13.12 -2.38 -1.01
CA LYS A 106 -13.38 -0.95 -0.76
C LYS A 106 -14.47 -0.40 -1.68
N GLN A 107 -14.44 -0.75 -2.97
CA GLN A 107 -15.44 -0.31 -3.92
C GLN A 107 -16.81 -0.92 -3.64
N LYS A 108 -16.85 -2.20 -3.26
CA LYS A 108 -18.08 -2.87 -2.82
C LYS A 108 -18.73 -2.14 -1.64
N TRP A 109 -17.97 -1.82 -0.60
CA TRP A 109 -18.51 -1.11 0.57
C TRP A 109 -18.99 0.30 0.24
N ARG A 110 -18.32 1.01 -0.68
CA ARG A 110 -18.80 2.31 -1.18
C ARG A 110 -20.14 2.20 -1.89
N TYR A 111 -20.34 1.16 -2.70
CA TYR A 111 -21.62 0.93 -3.34
C TYR A 111 -22.71 0.65 -2.30
N VAL A 112 -22.49 -0.26 -1.35
CA VAL A 112 -23.43 -0.55 -0.26
C VAL A 112 -23.83 0.73 0.48
N LEU A 113 -22.84 1.52 0.92
CA LEU A 113 -23.07 2.76 1.66
C LEU A 113 -23.86 3.79 0.84
N SER A 114 -23.55 3.92 -0.46
CA SER A 114 -24.28 4.82 -1.35
C SER A 114 -25.76 4.47 -1.46
N ARG A 115 -26.11 3.18 -1.58
CA ARG A 115 -27.51 2.74 -1.64
C ARG A 115 -28.22 3.00 -0.31
N ILE A 116 -27.60 2.64 0.81
CA ILE A 116 -28.14 2.91 2.15
C ILE A 116 -28.40 4.43 2.32
N SER A 117 -27.44 5.27 1.90
CA SER A 117 -27.60 6.72 1.96
C SER A 117 -28.78 7.21 1.12
N HIS A 118 -28.98 6.67 -0.08
CA HIS A 118 -30.14 7.01 -0.91
C HIS A 118 -31.47 6.56 -0.27
N CYS A 119 -31.52 5.36 0.33
CA CYS A 119 -32.70 4.90 1.06
C CYS A 119 -33.03 5.82 2.24
N ILE A 120 -32.03 6.20 3.05
CA ILE A 120 -32.22 7.13 4.17
C ILE A 120 -32.68 8.50 3.66
N LYS A 121 -32.03 9.03 2.61
CA LYS A 121 -32.41 10.31 2.01
C LYS A 121 -33.85 10.28 1.51
N PHE A 122 -34.26 9.22 0.81
CA PHE A 122 -35.63 9.06 0.35
C PHE A 122 -36.63 9.12 1.51
N LEU A 123 -36.43 8.30 2.55
CA LEU A 123 -37.32 8.28 3.71
C LEU A 123 -37.38 9.64 4.41
N ALA A 124 -36.23 10.30 4.60
CA ALA A 124 -36.16 11.63 5.18
C ALA A 124 -36.93 12.67 4.34
N THR A 125 -36.77 12.67 3.01
CA THR A 125 -37.49 13.61 2.12
C THR A 125 -39.00 13.40 2.11
N GLN A 126 -39.45 12.17 2.39
CA GLN A 126 -40.88 11.84 2.49
C GLN A 126 -41.41 11.99 3.92
N ASN A 127 -40.60 12.46 4.88
CA ASN A 127 -40.92 12.50 6.30
C ASN A 127 -41.38 11.13 6.86
N LEU A 128 -40.87 10.04 6.29
CA LEU A 128 -41.17 8.69 6.75
C LEU A 128 -40.19 8.29 7.86
N PRO A 129 -40.69 7.81 9.03
CA PRO A 129 -39.83 7.34 10.09
C PRO A 129 -39.01 6.15 9.62
N LEU A 130 -37.71 6.13 9.91
CA LEU A 130 -36.82 5.03 9.51
C LEU A 130 -37.22 3.72 10.18
N ARG A 131 -37.64 3.78 11.45
CA ARG A 131 -37.91 2.64 12.32
C ARG A 131 -39.41 2.43 12.55
N GLY A 132 -39.78 1.18 12.78
CA GLY A 132 -41.14 0.78 13.21
C GLY A 132 -41.30 0.84 14.73
N HIS A 133 -42.54 0.67 15.22
CA HIS A 133 -42.81 0.63 16.66
C HIS A 133 -42.25 -0.64 17.35
N ARG A 134 -42.05 -1.71 16.58
CA ARG A 134 -41.50 -3.01 17.03
C ARG A 134 -40.50 -3.52 16.00
N GLU A 135 -39.21 -3.53 16.32
CA GLU A 135 -38.12 -4.01 15.46
C GLU A 135 -37.52 -5.33 15.95
N ASN A 136 -38.38 -6.21 16.45
CA ASN A 136 -38.02 -7.56 16.82
C ASN A 136 -37.81 -8.35 15.51
N GLN A 137 -36.68 -9.04 15.35
CA GLN A 137 -36.41 -9.94 14.20
C GLN A 137 -37.32 -11.19 14.17
N CYS A 138 -38.49 -11.16 14.83
CA CYS A 138 -39.47 -12.22 14.77
C CYS A 138 -40.38 -11.93 13.58
N GLU A 139 -40.21 -12.71 12.51
CA GLU A 139 -40.72 -12.42 11.17
C GLU A 139 -42.25 -12.38 11.02
N ASP A 140 -43.03 -12.61 12.07
CA ASP A 140 -44.41 -13.09 11.85
C ASP A 140 -45.56 -12.10 12.14
N VAL A 141 -45.34 -10.92 12.77
CA VAL A 141 -46.53 -10.08 13.16
C VAL A 141 -46.32 -8.56 13.22
N GLY A 142 -45.21 -8.01 12.71
CA GLY A 142 -44.85 -6.61 12.98
C GLY A 142 -44.47 -5.75 11.77
N ASN A 143 -44.81 -4.46 11.82
CA ASN A 143 -44.23 -3.43 10.95
C ASN A 143 -42.73 -3.29 11.25
N ILE A 144 -41.89 -3.94 10.43
CA ILE A 144 -40.43 -4.01 10.53
C ILE A 144 -39.75 -2.63 10.36
N GLY A 145 -40.51 -1.58 10.05
CA GLY A 145 -40.02 -0.22 9.85
C GLY A 145 -39.72 0.07 8.39
N ASN A 146 -39.90 1.35 8.01
CA ASN A 146 -39.82 1.76 6.60
C ASN A 146 -38.42 1.58 6.01
N PHE A 147 -37.35 1.71 6.82
CA PHE A 147 -35.98 1.48 6.36
C PHE A 147 -35.75 0.02 5.99
N LEU A 148 -36.06 -0.92 6.87
CA LEU A 148 -35.83 -2.34 6.59
C LEU A 148 -36.78 -2.85 5.49
N GLY A 149 -38.02 -2.35 5.44
CA GLY A 149 -38.94 -2.62 4.33
C GLY A 149 -38.40 -2.12 2.98
N LEU A 150 -37.90 -0.89 2.93
CA LEU A 150 -37.29 -0.32 1.73
C LEU A 150 -36.02 -1.07 1.32
N MET A 151 -35.16 -1.44 2.27
CA MET A 151 -33.97 -2.25 1.99
C MET A 151 -34.31 -3.63 1.43
N LYS A 152 -35.34 -4.30 1.98
CA LYS A 152 -35.86 -5.57 1.42
C LYS A 152 -36.38 -5.40 -0.01
N LEU A 153 -37.08 -4.30 -0.30
CA LEU A 153 -37.54 -3.99 -1.65
C LEU A 153 -36.37 -3.75 -2.62
N VAL A 154 -35.38 -2.95 -2.21
CA VAL A 154 -34.19 -2.68 -3.03
C VAL A 154 -33.39 -3.96 -3.29
N ALA A 155 -33.28 -4.87 -2.32
CA ALA A 155 -32.61 -6.17 -2.47
C ALA A 155 -33.22 -7.06 -3.56
N ASN A 156 -34.48 -6.83 -3.95
CA ASN A 156 -35.09 -7.58 -5.07
C ASN A 156 -34.48 -7.20 -6.43
N PHE A 157 -33.91 -6.00 -6.54
CA PHE A 157 -33.40 -5.45 -7.81
C PHE A 157 -31.90 -5.13 -7.79
N ASP A 158 -31.31 -4.85 -6.61
CA ASP A 158 -29.89 -4.57 -6.46
C ASP A 158 -29.16 -5.78 -5.84
N PRO A 159 -28.32 -6.50 -6.62
CA PRO A 159 -27.60 -7.68 -6.13
C PRO A 159 -26.56 -7.35 -5.04
N ILE A 160 -26.02 -6.12 -5.01
CA ILE A 160 -25.07 -5.69 -3.99
C ILE A 160 -25.77 -5.57 -2.64
N ILE A 161 -26.98 -5.00 -2.62
CA ILE A 161 -27.79 -4.93 -1.41
C ILE A 161 -28.28 -6.31 -0.99
N LYS A 162 -28.67 -7.17 -1.95
CA LYS A 162 -29.06 -8.56 -1.66
C LYS A 162 -27.94 -9.33 -0.96
N ASP A 163 -26.72 -9.32 -1.50
CA ASP A 163 -25.55 -9.97 -0.89
C ASP A 163 -25.21 -9.34 0.47
N HIS A 164 -25.34 -8.02 0.62
CA HIS A 164 -25.14 -7.38 1.92
C HIS A 164 -26.14 -7.87 2.97
N MET A 165 -27.43 -7.93 2.62
CA MET A 165 -28.49 -8.35 3.54
C MET A 165 -28.36 -9.82 3.95
N THR A 166 -28.03 -10.73 3.02
CA THR A 166 -27.80 -12.14 3.36
C THR A 166 -26.61 -12.33 4.28
N ARG A 167 -25.52 -11.57 4.08
CA ARG A 167 -24.34 -11.58 4.97
C ARG A 167 -24.65 -11.08 6.37
N VAL A 168 -25.52 -10.08 6.50
CA VAL A 168 -25.92 -9.54 7.81
C VAL A 168 -26.82 -10.55 8.54
N SER A 169 -27.84 -11.09 7.87
CA SER A 169 -28.74 -12.09 8.45
C SER A 169 -28.05 -13.41 8.82
N GLY A 170 -27.02 -13.81 8.06
CA GLY A 170 -26.22 -15.01 8.38
C GLY A 170 -25.31 -14.84 9.60
N LYS A 171 -24.92 -13.60 9.94
CA LYS A 171 -24.08 -13.31 11.12
C LYS A 171 -24.89 -13.26 12.42
N SER A 172 -26.13 -12.80 12.38
CA SER A 172 -27.02 -12.77 13.56
C SER A 172 -27.42 -14.16 14.08
N GLY A 173 -27.21 -15.24 13.32
CA GLY A 173 -27.47 -16.62 13.76
C GLY A 173 -26.31 -17.30 14.50
N LEU A 174 -25.10 -16.77 14.45
CA LEU A 174 -23.90 -17.37 15.07
C LEU A 174 -23.54 -16.74 16.42
N ASP A 175 -23.97 -15.50 16.69
CA ASP A 175 -23.65 -14.79 17.93
C ASP A 175 -24.60 -15.12 19.12
N VAL A 176 -25.57 -16.02 18.93
CA VAL A 176 -26.48 -16.46 20.02
C VAL A 176 -26.03 -17.78 20.68
N LEU A 177 -25.08 -18.51 20.09
CA LEU A 177 -24.65 -19.82 20.59
C LEU A 177 -23.28 -19.85 21.30
N SER A 178 -22.62 -18.71 21.53
CA SER A 178 -21.35 -18.65 22.29
C SER A 178 -21.48 -18.01 23.67
N GLY A 179 -22.68 -18.03 24.26
CA GLY A 179 -22.98 -17.39 25.54
C GLY A 179 -23.78 -18.28 26.50
N VAL A 180 -23.31 -19.52 26.73
CA VAL A 180 -23.55 -20.29 27.96
C VAL A 180 -22.25 -20.98 28.34
#